data_AF-A0AAD4UU27-F1
#
_entry.id   AF-A0AAD4UU27-F1
#
_cell.length_a   1.000
_cell.length_b   1.000
_cell.length_c   1.000
_cell.angle_alpha   90.00
_cell.angle_beta   90.00
_cell.angle_gamma   90.00
#
_symmetry.space_group_name_H-M   'P 1'
#
loop_
_entity.id
_entity.type
_entity.pdbx_description
1 polymer ?
#
loop_
_entity_poly.entity_id
_entity_poly.type
_entity_poly.pdbx_seq_one_letter_code
_entity_poly.pdbx_strand_id
1 'polypeptide(L)'
;MTAILERRESESLWGRFLDIDGIREPVSGSLLYGNNIIYGAIIPTSVDIGLYFYPIWEAASVDESLYNGGPYELIVLHFLLGVACYMGCEWDLSFCLGMRPWIAVAYSAHVAAATVVFLIYPIGQGSFSDGMPLGISGTFNFMIVFQAEHNILMHPFHMLGVAGVFGGSLFSAMHGSLVTSSLIRETTENESANEGYRFGQEEETYNIVAAHGYFGQLIFQYASFNNSRSLHFFLAAWPIVGIWFTALGINTMAFNLNGFNFNQTVVDSQGRVINTWADIINRANLGMEVMHERNAHNFPLDLAAVEVPSING
;
A
#
# COMPACT_ATOMS: atom_id res chain seq x y z
N MET A 1 25.23 -12.42 37.24
CA MET A 1 24.96 -12.45 35.79
C MET A 1 24.04 -13.61 35.38
N THR A 2 23.72 -14.56 36.27
CA THR A 2 22.79 -15.67 36.02
C THR A 2 21.35 -15.38 36.50
N ALA A 3 21.17 -14.43 37.43
CA ALA A 3 19.86 -14.13 38.02
C ALA A 3 18.97 -13.14 37.22
N ILE A 4 19.47 -12.56 36.12
CA ILE A 4 18.68 -11.69 35.23
C ILE A 4 18.03 -12.49 34.09
N LEU A 5 18.53 -13.70 33.80
CA LEU A 5 17.98 -14.58 32.76
C LEU A 5 16.78 -15.38 33.27
N GLU A 6 16.77 -15.81 34.54
CA GLU A 6 15.65 -16.59 35.10
C GLU A 6 14.36 -15.78 35.31
N ARG A 7 14.44 -14.44 35.36
CA ARG A 7 13.26 -13.59 35.61
C ARG A 7 12.45 -13.25 34.35
N ARG A 8 12.87 -13.72 33.17
CA ARG A 8 12.17 -13.49 31.88
C ARG A 8 11.34 -14.67 31.40
N GLU A 9 11.31 -15.79 32.13
CA GLU A 9 10.52 -16.97 31.73
C GLU A 9 9.03 -16.87 32.11
N SER A 10 8.61 -15.86 32.89
CA SER A 10 7.24 -15.74 33.39
C SER A 10 6.39 -14.61 32.80
N GLU A 11 6.81 -13.96 31.71
CA GLU A 11 6.08 -12.84 31.11
C GLU A 11 5.61 -13.18 29.68
N SER A 12 4.29 -13.13 29.48
CA SER A 12 3.47 -13.39 28.29
C SER A 12 4.16 -13.90 27.00
N LEU A 13 3.70 -15.07 26.54
CA LEU A 13 4.07 -15.71 25.27
C LEU A 13 3.79 -14.89 24.00
N TRP A 14 2.94 -13.88 24.08
CA TRP A 14 2.63 -12.98 22.98
C TRP A 14 3.82 -12.05 22.66
N GLY A 15 4.64 -12.41 21.67
CA GLY A 15 5.62 -11.49 21.08
C GLY A 15 7.08 -11.95 20.96
N ARG A 16 7.37 -13.26 21.11
CA ARG A 16 8.72 -13.79 20.83
C ARG A 16 9.12 -13.53 19.37
N PHE A 17 10.40 -13.25 19.20
CA PHE A 17 11.27 -13.56 18.06
C PHE A 17 10.66 -14.52 17.00
N LEU A 18 10.54 -14.03 15.75
CA LEU A 18 9.91 -14.68 14.59
C LEU A 18 10.92 -14.95 13.47
N ASP A 19 10.99 -16.18 12.95
CA ASP A 19 11.95 -16.55 11.90
C ASP A 19 11.37 -16.36 10.49
N ILE A 20 11.37 -15.11 10.00
CA ILE A 20 10.79 -14.74 8.71
C ILE A 20 11.51 -15.41 7.52
N ASP A 21 12.84 -15.43 7.52
CA ASP A 21 13.63 -15.91 6.37
C ASP A 21 14.01 -17.40 6.48
N GLY A 22 13.48 -18.14 7.48
CA GLY A 22 13.74 -19.59 7.65
C GLY A 22 15.21 -19.96 7.99
N ILE A 23 16.05 -18.96 8.25
CA ILE A 23 17.48 -19.13 8.53
C ILE A 23 17.79 -19.25 10.03
N ARG A 24 16.76 -19.34 10.88
CA ARG A 24 16.86 -19.33 12.34
C ARG A 24 17.50 -18.06 12.86
N GLU A 25 17.16 -16.92 12.25
CA GLU A 25 17.54 -15.57 12.70
C GLU A 25 16.28 -14.77 13.07
N PRO A 26 15.75 -14.94 14.29
CA PRO A 26 14.44 -14.39 14.59
C PRO A 26 14.42 -12.86 14.73
N VAL A 27 13.38 -12.24 14.18
CA VAL A 27 13.10 -10.81 14.26
C VAL A 27 12.07 -10.54 15.37
N SER A 28 12.34 -9.54 16.21
CA SER A 28 11.36 -9.11 17.21
C SER A 28 10.44 -8.03 16.65
N GLY A 29 9.13 -8.28 16.66
CA GLY A 29 8.12 -7.32 16.18
C GLY A 29 7.30 -6.63 17.29
N SER A 30 7.31 -7.14 18.52
CA SER A 30 6.37 -6.68 19.56
C SER A 30 6.94 -5.59 20.47
N LEU A 31 6.05 -4.77 21.06
CA LEU A 31 6.43 -3.71 22.00
C LEU A 31 7.10 -4.24 23.27
N LEU A 32 6.60 -5.36 23.81
CA LEU A 32 7.14 -5.99 25.01
C LEU A 32 8.58 -6.48 24.82
N TYR A 33 8.99 -6.71 23.56
CA TYR A 33 10.32 -7.18 23.21
C TYR A 33 11.22 -6.07 22.65
N GLY A 34 10.94 -4.81 23.02
CA GLY A 34 11.85 -3.68 22.81
C GLY A 34 11.56 -2.82 21.60
N ASN A 35 10.44 -3.03 20.92
CA ASN A 35 9.99 -2.14 19.86
C ASN A 35 9.18 -0.95 20.41
N ASN A 36 9.20 0.15 19.66
CA ASN A 36 8.24 1.25 19.81
C ASN A 36 7.20 1.16 18.67
N ILE A 37 6.29 2.14 18.58
CA ILE A 37 5.24 2.16 17.55
C ILE A 37 5.79 2.21 16.11
N ILE A 38 6.98 2.77 15.91
CA ILE A 38 7.59 2.89 14.57
C ILE A 38 8.23 1.57 14.14
N TYR A 39 8.94 0.90 15.05
CA TYR A 39 9.64 -0.35 14.76
C TYR A 39 8.79 -1.60 14.95
N GLY A 40 7.71 -1.50 15.73
CA GLY A 40 6.81 -2.62 16.00
C GLY A 40 6.07 -3.07 14.73
N ALA A 41 5.98 -4.38 14.56
CA ALA A 41 5.32 -5.03 13.44
C ALA A 41 4.81 -6.42 13.82
N ILE A 42 3.76 -6.88 13.12
CA ILE A 42 3.51 -8.33 13.03
C ILE A 42 4.29 -8.81 11.81
N ILE A 43 5.29 -9.65 12.08
CA ILE A 43 6.24 -10.14 11.08
C ILE A 43 5.56 -11.21 10.21
N PRO A 44 5.78 -11.19 8.88
CA PRO A 44 5.31 -12.21 7.95
C PRO A 44 5.60 -13.66 8.38
N THR A 45 4.80 -14.57 7.86
CA THR A 45 4.95 -16.01 8.04
C THR A 45 6.27 -16.48 7.42
N SER A 46 6.94 -17.44 8.07
CA SER A 46 8.26 -17.92 7.68
C SER A 46 8.30 -18.44 6.23
N VAL A 47 9.41 -18.19 5.52
CA VAL A 47 9.65 -18.72 4.17
C VAL A 47 9.65 -20.26 4.14
N ASP A 48 9.99 -20.92 5.25
CA ASP A 48 9.92 -22.39 5.38
C ASP A 48 8.47 -22.92 5.20
N ILE A 49 7.47 -22.06 5.44
CA ILE A 49 6.05 -22.35 5.18
C ILE A 49 5.67 -21.97 3.74
N GLY A 50 6.30 -20.96 3.14
CA GLY A 50 5.98 -20.51 1.78
C GLY A 50 4.51 -20.09 1.65
N LEU A 51 3.75 -20.80 0.81
CA LEU A 51 2.30 -20.59 0.60
C LEU A 51 1.41 -21.63 1.29
N TYR A 52 1.98 -22.54 2.08
CA TYR A 52 1.17 -23.52 2.80
C TYR A 52 0.24 -22.80 3.78
N PHE A 53 -1.03 -23.22 3.81
CA PHE A 53 -2.00 -22.72 4.78
C PHE A 53 -1.61 -23.19 6.18
N TYR A 54 -1.22 -22.26 7.07
CA TYR A 54 -0.68 -22.56 8.39
C TYR A 54 -1.60 -22.05 9.53
N PRO A 55 -2.78 -22.68 9.71
CA PRO A 55 -3.66 -22.36 10.82
C PRO A 55 -3.09 -22.85 12.15
N ILE A 56 -3.63 -22.33 13.26
CA ILE A 56 -3.16 -22.67 14.62
C ILE A 56 -3.12 -24.18 14.88
N TRP A 57 -4.05 -24.95 14.32
CA TRP A 57 -4.13 -26.40 14.52
C TRP A 57 -3.16 -27.22 13.66
N GLU A 58 -2.43 -26.59 12.74
CA GLU A 58 -1.36 -27.24 11.99
C GLU A 58 -0.05 -27.28 12.79
N ALA A 59 0.14 -26.32 13.69
CA ALA A 59 1.29 -26.30 14.59
C ALA A 59 1.14 -27.35 15.71
N ALA A 60 2.26 -27.95 16.14
CA ALA A 60 2.28 -28.85 17.30
C ALA A 60 2.03 -28.10 18.62
N SER A 61 2.24 -26.78 18.66
CA SER A 61 1.95 -25.93 19.80
C SER A 61 1.69 -24.47 19.41
N VAL A 62 1.09 -23.71 20.32
CA VAL A 62 0.94 -22.25 20.16
C VAL A 62 2.32 -21.57 20.06
N ASP A 63 3.32 -22.05 20.78
CA ASP A 63 4.66 -21.47 20.76
C ASP A 63 5.33 -21.63 19.39
N GLU A 64 5.12 -22.77 18.73
CA GLU A 64 5.57 -23.01 17.36
C GLU A 64 4.78 -22.16 16.35
N SER A 65 3.45 -22.07 16.51
CA SER A 65 2.62 -21.20 15.67
C SER A 65 3.08 -19.74 15.75
N LEU A 66 3.41 -19.29 16.97
CA LEU A 66 4.01 -17.99 17.18
C LEU A 66 5.36 -17.92 16.49
N TYR A 67 6.33 -18.79 16.78
CA TYR A 67 7.68 -18.74 16.19
C TYR A 67 7.71 -18.66 14.65
N ASN A 68 6.81 -19.37 13.98
CA ASN A 68 6.73 -19.43 12.52
C ASN A 68 5.86 -18.32 11.88
N GLY A 69 5.32 -17.38 12.68
CA GLY A 69 4.55 -16.26 12.15
C GLY A 69 3.10 -16.59 11.77
N GLY A 70 2.48 -17.60 12.40
CA GLY A 70 1.06 -17.92 12.22
C GLY A 70 0.07 -16.76 12.43
N PRO A 71 0.31 -15.80 13.36
CA PRO A 71 -0.56 -14.63 13.50
C PRO A 71 -0.66 -13.76 12.24
N TYR A 72 0.39 -13.69 11.42
CA TYR A 72 0.37 -12.87 10.20
C TYR A 72 -0.66 -13.40 9.19
N GLU A 73 -0.55 -14.68 8.82
CA GLU A 73 -1.49 -15.32 7.90
C GLU A 73 -2.93 -15.27 8.43
N LEU A 74 -3.13 -15.54 9.72
CA LEU A 74 -4.45 -15.43 10.35
C LEU A 74 -5.04 -14.03 10.18
N ILE A 75 -4.27 -12.97 10.49
CA ILE A 75 -4.75 -11.59 10.40
C ILE A 75 -5.02 -11.20 8.96
N VAL A 76 -4.09 -11.48 8.05
CA VAL A 76 -4.20 -11.12 6.64
C VAL A 76 -5.43 -11.77 6.00
N LEU A 77 -5.64 -13.08 6.16
CA LEU A 77 -6.76 -13.77 5.53
C LEU A 77 -8.11 -13.29 6.06
N HIS A 78 -8.24 -13.11 7.38
CA HIS A 78 -9.49 -12.60 7.97
C HIS A 78 -9.73 -11.13 7.60
N PHE A 79 -8.67 -10.31 7.55
CA PHE A 79 -8.75 -8.92 7.12
C PHE A 79 -9.24 -8.81 5.68
N LEU A 80 -8.65 -9.57 4.75
CA LEU A 80 -9.04 -9.53 3.32
C LEU A 80 -10.50 -9.96 3.11
N LEU A 81 -10.96 -11.00 3.82
CA LEU A 81 -12.38 -11.37 3.83
C LEU A 81 -13.25 -10.26 4.41
N GLY A 82 -12.82 -9.66 5.53
CA GLY A 82 -13.53 -8.58 6.19
C GLY A 82 -13.73 -7.36 5.30
N VAL A 83 -12.67 -6.87 4.63
CA VAL A 83 -12.76 -5.70 3.73
C VAL A 83 -13.54 -6.00 2.45
N ALA A 84 -13.48 -7.23 1.94
CA ALA A 84 -14.33 -7.65 0.81
C ALA A 84 -15.81 -7.65 1.19
N CYS A 85 -16.16 -8.20 2.36
CA CYS A 85 -17.52 -8.13 2.90
C CYS A 85 -17.97 -6.70 3.21
N TYR A 86 -17.05 -5.85 3.69
CA TYR A 86 -17.34 -4.44 3.94
C TYR A 86 -17.70 -3.69 2.65
N MET A 87 -16.99 -3.95 1.55
CA MET A 87 -17.35 -3.44 0.22
C MET A 87 -18.76 -3.88 -0.20
N GLY A 88 -19.12 -5.14 0.08
CA GLY A 88 -20.49 -5.64 -0.12
C GLY A 88 -21.52 -4.92 0.75
N CYS A 89 -21.18 -4.64 2.01
CA CYS A 89 -22.04 -3.89 2.93
C CYS A 89 -22.30 -2.46 2.45
N GLU A 90 -21.30 -1.76 1.89
CA GLU A 90 -21.50 -0.44 1.29
C GLU A 90 -22.52 -0.48 0.14
N TRP A 91 -22.45 -1.53 -0.69
CA TRP A 91 -23.40 -1.76 -1.77
C TRP A 91 -24.81 -2.07 -1.24
N ASP A 92 -24.93 -3.02 -0.31
CA ASP A 92 -26.21 -3.42 0.30
C ASP A 92 -26.92 -2.23 0.95
N LEU A 93 -26.20 -1.43 1.75
CA LEU A 93 -26.76 -0.26 2.39
C LEU A 93 -27.22 0.78 1.36
N SER A 94 -26.44 1.00 0.29
CA SER A 94 -26.84 1.90 -0.78
C SER A 94 -28.15 1.47 -1.45
N PHE A 95 -28.35 0.16 -1.63
CA PHE A 95 -29.57 -0.40 -2.19
C PHE A 95 -30.76 -0.22 -1.22
N CYS A 96 -30.58 -0.55 0.06
CA CYS A 96 -31.61 -0.40 1.10
C CYS A 96 -32.11 1.04 1.22
N LEU A 97 -31.24 2.03 1.03
CA LEU A 97 -31.57 3.45 1.10
C LEU A 97 -32.01 4.06 -0.25
N GLY A 98 -32.07 3.28 -1.33
CA GLY A 98 -32.40 3.78 -2.67
C GLY A 98 -31.35 4.75 -3.25
N MET A 99 -30.11 4.67 -2.78
CA MET A 99 -28.98 5.46 -3.26
C MET A 99 -28.38 4.88 -4.54
N ARG A 100 -27.53 5.66 -5.23
CA ARG A 100 -26.73 5.16 -6.36
C ARG A 100 -25.61 4.24 -5.82
N PRO A 101 -25.34 3.08 -6.43
CA PRO A 101 -24.57 1.99 -5.78
C PRO A 101 -23.05 2.06 -5.93
N TRP A 102 -22.49 3.22 -6.31
CA TRP A 102 -21.09 3.31 -6.77
C TRP A 102 -20.06 3.69 -5.70
N ILE A 103 -20.45 3.82 -4.43
CA ILE A 103 -19.52 4.04 -3.31
C ILE A 103 -18.61 2.81 -3.15
N ALA A 104 -19.19 1.61 -3.18
CA ALA A 104 -18.44 0.35 -3.15
C ALA A 104 -17.40 0.25 -4.29
N VAL A 105 -17.70 0.80 -5.47
CA VAL A 105 -16.75 0.84 -6.59
C VAL A 105 -15.55 1.75 -6.27
N ALA A 106 -15.76 2.87 -5.59
CA ALA A 106 -14.64 3.70 -5.12
C ALA A 106 -13.79 2.98 -4.07
N TYR A 107 -14.44 2.29 -3.12
CA TYR A 107 -13.75 1.53 -2.09
C TYR A 107 -12.94 0.35 -2.66
N SER A 108 -13.35 -0.21 -3.80
CA SER A 108 -12.63 -1.30 -4.48
C SER A 108 -11.16 -1.01 -4.79
N ALA A 109 -10.78 0.26 -4.98
CA ALA A 109 -9.39 0.64 -5.20
C ALA A 109 -8.49 0.29 -3.99
N HIS A 110 -9.00 0.49 -2.78
CA HIS A 110 -8.29 0.17 -1.54
C HIS A 110 -8.30 -1.32 -1.27
N VAL A 111 -9.43 -2.01 -1.54
CA VAL A 111 -9.51 -3.48 -1.46
C VAL A 111 -8.48 -4.10 -2.40
N ALA A 112 -8.42 -3.66 -3.65
CA ALA A 112 -7.44 -4.15 -4.63
C ALA A 112 -5.99 -3.90 -4.18
N ALA A 113 -5.67 -2.68 -3.70
CA ALA A 113 -4.33 -2.35 -3.20
C ALA A 113 -3.92 -3.24 -2.01
N ALA A 114 -4.83 -3.51 -1.07
CA ALA A 114 -4.56 -4.42 0.04
C ALA A 114 -4.39 -5.87 -0.43
N THR A 115 -5.25 -6.35 -1.34
CA THR A 115 -5.18 -7.72 -1.88
C THR A 115 -3.84 -7.97 -2.59
N VAL A 116 -3.31 -7.00 -3.34
CA VAL A 116 -2.07 -7.23 -4.07
C VAL A 116 -0.83 -7.33 -3.19
N VAL A 117 -0.71 -6.51 -2.13
CA VAL A 117 0.47 -6.54 -1.24
C VAL A 117 0.44 -7.67 -0.20
N PHE A 118 -0.75 -8.16 0.16
CA PHE A 118 -0.92 -9.19 1.18
C PHE A 118 -1.19 -10.59 0.64
N LEU A 119 -1.59 -10.73 -0.63
CA LEU A 119 -1.95 -12.02 -1.20
C LEU A 119 -1.33 -12.25 -2.57
N ILE A 120 -1.53 -11.35 -3.54
CA ILE A 120 -1.08 -11.63 -4.91
C ILE A 120 0.44 -11.59 -5.04
N TYR A 121 1.09 -10.62 -4.41
CA TYR A 121 2.55 -10.54 -4.39
C TYR A 121 3.19 -11.77 -3.72
N PRO A 122 2.78 -12.18 -2.51
CA PRO A 122 3.16 -13.47 -1.93
C PRO A 122 2.97 -14.66 -2.88
N ILE A 123 1.82 -14.76 -3.56
CA ILE A 123 1.56 -15.85 -4.51
C ILE A 123 2.56 -15.83 -5.67
N GLY A 124 2.86 -14.64 -6.19
CA GLY A 124 3.79 -14.46 -7.30
C GLY A 124 5.23 -14.82 -6.94
N GLN A 125 5.67 -14.48 -5.73
CA GLN A 125 7.01 -14.81 -5.22
C GLN A 125 7.08 -16.20 -4.57
N GLY A 126 5.95 -16.83 -4.26
CA GLY A 126 5.91 -18.19 -3.72
C GLY A 126 6.00 -18.28 -2.21
N SER A 127 5.87 -17.17 -1.47
CA SER A 127 5.91 -17.15 -0.01
C SER A 127 5.15 -15.99 0.62
N PHE A 128 4.49 -16.25 1.76
CA PHE A 128 3.95 -15.18 2.60
C PHE A 128 5.02 -14.34 3.31
N SER A 129 6.27 -14.80 3.38
CA SER A 129 7.41 -14.03 3.91
C SER A 129 7.60 -12.70 3.16
N ASP A 130 7.31 -12.69 1.87
CA ASP A 130 7.53 -11.54 0.98
C ASP A 130 6.32 -10.59 0.99
N GLY A 131 5.26 -10.96 1.72
CA GLY A 131 4.12 -10.09 1.95
C GLY A 131 4.49 -8.88 2.80
N MET A 132 3.79 -7.76 2.59
CA MET A 132 4.07 -6.54 3.34
C MET A 132 3.88 -6.75 4.86
N PRO A 133 4.90 -6.52 5.71
CA PRO A 133 4.75 -6.67 7.16
C PRO A 133 3.71 -5.70 7.75
N LEU A 134 3.04 -6.10 8.83
CA LEU A 134 2.03 -5.25 9.48
C LEU A 134 2.68 -4.31 10.52
N GLY A 135 3.42 -3.31 10.03
CA GLY A 135 4.07 -2.30 10.86
C GLY A 135 4.77 -1.22 10.04
N ILE A 136 5.02 -0.05 10.63
CA ILE A 136 5.50 1.13 9.89
C ILE A 136 6.88 0.88 9.26
N SER A 137 7.86 0.45 10.07
CA SER A 137 9.20 0.14 9.54
C SER A 137 9.20 -1.05 8.59
N GLY A 138 8.33 -2.02 8.82
CA GLY A 138 8.15 -3.17 7.94
C GLY A 138 7.60 -2.79 6.55
N THR A 139 6.67 -1.83 6.47
CA THR A 139 6.24 -1.25 5.21
C THR A 139 7.40 -0.58 4.46
N PHE A 140 8.28 0.15 5.15
CA PHE A 140 9.46 0.74 4.51
C PHE A 140 10.43 -0.32 4.00
N ASN A 141 10.66 -1.40 4.76
CA ASN A 141 11.49 -2.51 4.33
C ASN A 141 10.92 -3.14 3.05
N PHE A 142 9.63 -3.49 3.03
CA PHE A 142 8.94 -3.99 1.83
C PHE A 142 9.13 -3.05 0.63
N MET A 143 8.91 -1.74 0.80
CA MET A 143 9.06 -0.78 -0.31
C MET A 143 10.49 -0.71 -0.86
N ILE A 144 11.51 -0.82 -0.01
CA ILE A 144 12.93 -0.73 -0.41
C ILE A 144 13.33 -2.00 -1.17
N VAL A 145 12.97 -3.17 -0.65
CA VAL A 145 13.25 -4.47 -1.29
C VAL A 145 12.53 -4.55 -2.63
N PHE A 146 11.25 -4.19 -2.67
CA PHE A 146 10.47 -4.14 -3.90
C PHE A 146 11.07 -3.19 -4.96
N GLN A 147 11.69 -2.08 -4.55
CA GLN A 147 12.42 -1.21 -5.47
C GLN A 147 13.70 -1.87 -5.99
N ALA A 148 14.41 -2.63 -5.17
CA ALA A 148 15.61 -3.36 -5.59
C ALA A 148 15.27 -4.41 -6.66
N GLU A 149 14.25 -5.23 -6.40
CA GLU A 149 13.86 -6.36 -7.26
C GLU A 149 13.10 -5.94 -8.51
N HIS A 150 12.21 -4.94 -8.40
CA HIS A 150 11.28 -4.60 -9.48
C HIS A 150 11.51 -3.23 -10.13
N ASN A 151 12.39 -2.40 -9.58
CA ASN A 151 12.61 -1.03 -10.02
C ASN A 151 11.29 -0.26 -10.18
N ILE A 152 10.40 -0.37 -9.19
CA ILE A 152 9.02 0.15 -9.22
C ILE A 152 8.92 1.63 -9.59
N LEU A 153 9.91 2.44 -9.22
CA LEU A 153 9.95 3.86 -9.58
C LEU A 153 9.97 4.10 -11.11
N MET A 154 10.47 3.12 -11.87
CA MET A 154 10.50 3.14 -13.33
C MET A 154 9.30 2.41 -13.96
N HIS A 155 8.31 1.98 -13.18
CA HIS A 155 7.11 1.32 -13.68
C HIS A 155 5.98 2.34 -13.93
N PRO A 156 5.39 2.40 -15.14
CA PRO A 156 4.41 3.43 -15.50
C PRO A 156 3.14 3.39 -14.65
N PHE A 157 2.70 2.20 -14.22
CA PHE A 157 1.52 2.10 -13.36
C PHE A 157 1.75 2.69 -11.97
N HIS A 158 2.97 2.60 -11.43
CA HIS A 158 3.30 3.28 -10.17
C HIS A 158 3.31 4.80 -10.36
N MET A 159 3.85 5.30 -11.48
CA MET A 159 3.81 6.75 -11.80
C MET A 159 2.37 7.27 -11.93
N LEU A 160 1.47 6.51 -12.56
CA LEU A 160 0.03 6.82 -12.61
C LEU A 160 -0.59 6.84 -11.21
N GLY A 161 -0.18 5.91 -10.34
CA GLY A 161 -0.48 5.92 -8.92
C GLY A 161 -0.09 7.19 -8.21
N VAL A 162 1.17 7.60 -8.36
CA VAL A 162 1.71 8.85 -7.81
C VAL A 162 0.90 10.06 -8.30
N ALA A 163 0.60 10.13 -9.59
CA ALA A 163 -0.25 11.18 -10.16
C ALA A 163 -1.68 11.17 -9.57
N GLY A 164 -2.22 9.97 -9.32
CA GLY A 164 -3.51 9.76 -8.65
C GLY A 164 -3.55 10.35 -7.24
N VAL A 165 -2.58 10.01 -6.39
CA VAL A 165 -2.55 10.47 -4.99
C VAL A 165 -2.17 11.95 -4.87
N PHE A 166 -1.16 12.42 -5.61
CA PHE A 166 -0.77 13.83 -5.60
C PHE A 166 -1.88 14.72 -6.16
N GLY A 167 -2.49 14.30 -7.28
CA GLY A 167 -3.65 15.00 -7.82
C GLY A 167 -4.85 14.93 -6.88
N GLY A 168 -5.11 13.79 -6.24
CA GLY A 168 -6.17 13.65 -5.23
C GLY A 168 -6.02 14.64 -4.08
N SER A 169 -4.82 14.76 -3.51
CA SER A 169 -4.52 15.76 -2.47
C SER A 169 -4.66 17.20 -2.99
N LEU A 170 -4.14 17.49 -4.19
CA LEU A 170 -4.26 18.81 -4.83
C LEU A 170 -5.73 19.19 -5.04
N PHE A 171 -6.54 18.30 -5.59
CA PHE A 171 -7.94 18.58 -5.90
C PHE A 171 -8.82 18.61 -4.66
N SER A 172 -8.48 17.86 -3.61
CA SER A 172 -9.11 17.98 -2.28
C SER A 172 -8.89 19.38 -1.70
N ALA A 173 -7.64 19.86 -1.69
CA ALA A 173 -7.31 21.21 -1.23
C ALA A 173 -7.96 22.30 -2.10
N MET A 174 -7.89 22.14 -3.43
CA MET A 174 -8.53 23.05 -4.39
C MET A 174 -10.03 23.14 -4.14
N HIS A 175 -10.74 22.01 -4.07
CA HIS A 175 -12.19 21.99 -3.89
C HIS A 175 -12.59 22.62 -2.56
N GLY A 176 -11.93 22.23 -1.46
CA GLY A 176 -12.16 22.84 -0.15
C GLY A 176 -11.96 24.35 -0.18
N SER A 177 -10.85 24.82 -0.75
CA SER A 177 -10.57 26.26 -0.83
C SER A 177 -11.59 27.05 -1.65
N LEU A 178 -12.04 26.53 -2.79
CA LEU A 178 -13.02 27.20 -3.66
C LEU A 178 -14.40 27.28 -3.02
N VAL A 179 -14.86 26.19 -2.41
CA VAL A 179 -16.14 26.18 -1.66
C VAL A 179 -16.07 27.16 -0.49
N THR A 180 -15.02 27.08 0.35
CA THR A 180 -14.86 27.99 1.50
C THR A 180 -14.78 29.45 1.09
N SER A 181 -14.11 29.76 -0.04
CA SER A 181 -13.98 31.15 -0.53
C SER A 181 -15.29 31.77 -1.04
N SER A 182 -16.31 30.95 -1.28
CA SER A 182 -17.57 31.37 -1.92
C SER A 182 -18.80 31.10 -1.07
N LEU A 183 -18.63 30.84 0.24
CA LEU A 183 -19.72 30.72 1.20
C LEU A 183 -20.58 31.98 1.19
N ILE A 184 -21.90 31.79 1.25
CA ILE A 184 -22.85 32.89 1.42
C ILE A 184 -22.77 33.35 2.88
N ARG A 185 -22.79 34.67 3.10
CA ARG A 185 -22.67 35.23 4.45
C ARG A 185 -23.99 35.09 5.20
N GLU A 186 -24.04 34.12 6.10
CA GLU A 186 -25.20 33.84 6.97
C GLU A 186 -24.93 34.09 8.48
N THR A 187 -23.69 34.46 8.84
CA THR A 187 -23.29 34.71 10.23
C THR A 187 -22.62 36.08 10.43
N THR A 188 -22.45 36.45 11.69
CA THR A 188 -21.67 37.62 12.09
C THR A 188 -20.17 37.29 12.21
N GLU A 189 -19.33 38.32 12.34
CA GLU A 189 -17.88 38.15 12.51
C GLU A 189 -17.47 37.53 13.85
N ASN A 190 -18.39 37.48 14.82
CA ASN A 190 -18.14 36.95 16.16
C ASN A 190 -18.57 35.47 16.30
N GLU A 191 -19.03 34.86 15.21
CA GLU A 191 -19.54 33.50 15.16
C GLU A 191 -18.82 32.72 14.06
N SER A 192 -18.73 31.40 14.21
CA SER A 192 -18.17 30.54 13.17
C SER A 192 -19.07 30.56 11.93
N ALA A 193 -18.48 30.70 10.74
CA ALA A 193 -19.20 30.61 9.47
C ALA A 193 -19.93 29.26 9.28
N ASN A 194 -19.48 28.20 9.97
CA ASN A 194 -20.13 26.88 9.92
C ASN A 194 -21.57 26.91 10.46
N GLU A 195 -21.88 27.80 11.42
CA GLU A 195 -23.24 27.94 11.98
C GLU A 195 -24.23 28.53 10.97
N GLY A 196 -23.74 29.09 9.87
CA GLY A 196 -24.54 29.54 8.74
C GLY A 196 -25.19 28.40 7.95
N TYR A 197 -24.62 27.19 8.00
CA TYR A 197 -25.22 26.00 7.39
C TYR A 197 -26.12 25.27 8.38
N ARG A 198 -27.32 24.88 7.93
CA ARG A 198 -28.27 24.06 8.68
C ARG A 198 -28.38 22.68 8.02
N PHE A 199 -28.23 21.62 8.81
CA PHE A 199 -28.30 20.25 8.31
C PHE A 199 -29.67 19.96 7.69
N GLY A 200 -29.67 19.58 6.41
CA GLY A 200 -30.90 19.28 5.66
C GLY A 200 -31.56 20.50 4.99
N GLN A 201 -30.91 21.67 4.97
CA GLN A 201 -31.39 22.81 4.20
C GLN A 201 -31.46 22.50 2.69
N GLU A 202 -32.40 23.11 1.98
CA GLU A 202 -32.61 22.88 0.55
C GLU A 202 -31.68 23.74 -0.32
N GLU A 203 -31.30 24.93 0.15
CA GLU A 203 -30.47 25.87 -0.61
C GLU A 203 -28.97 25.55 -0.47
N GLU A 204 -28.23 25.69 -1.58
CA GLU A 204 -26.78 25.54 -1.60
C GLU A 204 -26.10 26.62 -0.73
N THR A 205 -25.11 26.21 0.06
CA THR A 205 -24.44 27.08 1.05
C THR A 205 -23.38 28.03 0.46
N TYR A 206 -23.06 27.87 -0.83
CA TYR A 206 -22.00 28.61 -1.51
C TYR A 206 -22.41 28.99 -2.93
N ASN A 207 -21.75 30.03 -3.48
CA ASN A 207 -22.01 30.49 -4.84
C ASN A 207 -21.05 29.84 -5.85
N ILE A 208 -21.51 28.77 -6.50
CA ILE A 208 -20.73 28.05 -7.52
C ILE A 208 -20.35 28.93 -8.72
N VAL A 209 -21.17 29.93 -9.09
CA VAL A 209 -20.86 30.83 -10.21
C VAL A 209 -19.68 31.74 -9.86
N ALA A 210 -19.62 32.21 -8.62
CA ALA A 210 -18.48 32.98 -8.12
C ALA A 210 -17.21 32.13 -8.08
N ALA A 211 -17.28 30.90 -7.56
CA ALA A 211 -16.16 29.97 -7.52
C ALA A 211 -15.65 29.62 -8.94
N HIS A 212 -16.57 29.31 -9.86
CA HIS A 212 -16.26 29.04 -11.26
C HIS A 212 -15.63 30.25 -11.95
N GLY A 213 -16.17 31.45 -11.73
CA GLY A 213 -15.65 32.69 -12.27
C GLY A 213 -14.24 32.99 -11.81
N TYR A 214 -13.95 32.82 -10.52
CA TYR A 214 -12.60 32.97 -9.96
C TYR A 214 -11.63 31.97 -10.58
N PHE A 215 -11.95 30.67 -10.54
CA PHE A 215 -11.03 29.63 -11.03
C PHE A 215 -10.83 29.69 -12.56
N GLY A 216 -11.89 30.05 -13.30
CA GLY A 216 -11.82 30.25 -14.73
C GLY A 216 -10.94 31.44 -15.14
N GLN A 217 -10.83 32.47 -14.30
CA GLN A 217 -9.88 33.57 -14.48
C GLN A 217 -8.46 33.20 -14.05
N LEU A 218 -8.31 32.35 -13.02
CA LEU A 218 -7.02 31.92 -12.50
C LEU A 218 -6.24 31.07 -13.52
N ILE A 219 -6.91 30.16 -14.22
CA ILE A 219 -6.30 29.25 -15.20
C ILE A 219 -6.70 29.64 -16.62
N PHE A 220 -7.89 29.23 -17.05
CA PHE A 220 -8.62 29.72 -18.23
C PHE A 220 -10.04 29.11 -18.20
N GLN A 221 -11.01 29.77 -18.84
CA GLN A 221 -12.44 29.50 -18.63
C GLN A 221 -12.87 28.04 -18.85
N TYR A 222 -12.28 27.34 -19.81
CA TYR A 222 -12.60 25.94 -20.12
C TYR A 222 -11.99 24.92 -19.16
N ALA A 223 -11.01 25.30 -18.35
CA ALA A 223 -10.40 24.42 -17.33
C ALA A 223 -11.25 24.32 -16.05
N SER A 224 -12.28 25.16 -15.92
CA SER A 224 -13.12 25.23 -14.73
C SER A 224 -14.42 24.45 -14.92
N PHE A 225 -14.84 23.72 -13.89
CA PHE A 225 -16.11 23.02 -13.90
C PHE A 225 -17.26 23.99 -13.60
N ASN A 226 -18.24 24.08 -14.50
CA ASN A 226 -19.49 24.80 -14.26
C ASN A 226 -20.66 23.86 -13.88
N ASN A 227 -20.41 22.54 -13.85
CA ASN A 227 -21.35 21.51 -13.47
C ASN A 227 -20.84 20.77 -12.22
N SER A 228 -21.53 20.94 -11.09
CA SER A 228 -21.16 20.33 -9.82
C SER A 228 -21.08 18.79 -9.90
N ARG A 229 -21.97 18.13 -10.65
CA ARG A 229 -21.94 16.65 -10.79
C ARG A 229 -20.69 16.18 -11.53
N SER A 230 -20.26 16.91 -12.55
CA SER A 230 -19.04 16.60 -13.30
C SER A 230 -17.79 16.81 -12.45
N LEU A 231 -17.76 17.90 -11.67
CA LEU A 231 -16.69 18.16 -10.70
C LEU A 231 -16.56 17.02 -9.70
N HIS A 232 -17.64 16.65 -9.02
CA HIS A 232 -17.58 15.60 -7.99
C HIS A 232 -17.30 14.21 -8.57
N PHE A 233 -17.76 13.92 -9.79
CA PHE A 233 -17.36 12.71 -10.50
C PHE A 233 -15.85 12.68 -10.78
N PHE A 234 -15.27 13.80 -11.21
CA PHE A 234 -13.83 13.92 -11.42
C PHE A 234 -13.04 13.77 -10.11
N LEU A 235 -13.50 14.40 -9.02
CA LEU A 235 -12.88 14.29 -7.70
C LEU A 235 -12.86 12.84 -7.18
N ALA A 236 -13.90 12.07 -7.49
CA ALA A 236 -13.90 10.63 -7.21
C ALA A 236 -12.95 9.89 -8.16
N ALA A 237 -13.14 10.03 -9.48
CA ALA A 237 -12.47 9.21 -10.48
C ALA A 237 -10.95 9.34 -10.48
N TRP A 238 -10.40 10.55 -10.29
CA TRP A 238 -8.95 10.80 -10.38
C TRP A 238 -8.12 9.94 -9.41
N PRO A 239 -8.32 10.02 -8.08
CA PRO A 239 -7.55 9.19 -7.15
C PRO A 239 -7.88 7.70 -7.29
N ILE A 240 -9.14 7.33 -7.53
CA ILE A 240 -9.57 5.92 -7.65
C ILE A 240 -8.84 5.22 -8.80
N VAL A 241 -8.85 5.83 -10.00
CA VAL A 241 -8.20 5.27 -11.18
C VAL A 241 -6.68 5.17 -10.98
N GLY A 242 -6.07 6.19 -10.37
CA GLY A 242 -4.65 6.16 -10.04
C GLY A 242 -4.29 4.98 -9.12
N ILE A 243 -5.04 4.77 -8.04
CA ILE A 243 -4.81 3.65 -7.10
C ILE A 243 -5.06 2.29 -7.78
N TRP A 244 -6.07 2.17 -8.66
CA TRP A 244 -6.23 0.94 -9.46
C TRP A 244 -5.00 0.63 -10.31
N PHE A 245 -4.40 1.63 -10.95
CA PHE A 245 -3.13 1.40 -11.67
C PHE A 245 -2.02 0.99 -10.72
N THR A 246 -1.84 1.62 -9.55
CA THR A 246 -0.83 1.16 -8.58
C THR A 246 -1.03 -0.31 -8.20
N ALA A 247 -2.27 -0.69 -7.90
CA ALA A 247 -2.60 -2.08 -7.56
C ALA A 247 -2.28 -3.03 -8.72
N LEU A 248 -2.64 -2.66 -9.95
CA LEU A 248 -2.27 -3.42 -11.15
C LEU A 248 -0.75 -3.50 -11.35
N GLY A 249 0.00 -2.45 -11.01
CA GLY A 249 1.46 -2.45 -11.10
C GLY A 249 2.09 -3.47 -10.17
N ILE A 250 1.69 -3.50 -8.90
CA ILE A 250 2.16 -4.49 -7.93
C ILE A 250 1.74 -5.89 -8.37
N ASN A 251 0.49 -6.06 -8.85
CA ASN A 251 0.00 -7.32 -9.39
C ASN A 251 0.86 -7.85 -10.56
N THR A 252 1.29 -7.00 -11.50
CA THR A 252 2.13 -7.45 -12.61
C THR A 252 3.57 -7.72 -12.19
N MET A 253 4.11 -6.91 -11.27
CA MET A 253 5.47 -7.09 -10.74
C MET A 253 5.58 -8.33 -9.83
N ALA A 254 4.48 -8.78 -9.21
CA ALA A 254 4.40 -10.10 -8.55
C ALA A 254 4.79 -11.26 -9.49
N PHE A 255 4.61 -11.09 -10.80
CA PHE A 255 5.03 -12.05 -11.82
C PHE A 255 6.25 -11.56 -12.61
N ASN A 256 7.08 -10.74 -11.96
CA ASN A 256 8.38 -10.25 -12.45
C ASN A 256 8.32 -9.44 -13.76
N LEU A 257 7.16 -8.84 -14.07
CA LEU A 257 7.05 -7.82 -15.12
C LEU A 257 7.41 -6.44 -14.53
N ASN A 258 8.71 -6.15 -14.55
CA ASN A 258 9.33 -5.05 -13.79
C ASN A 258 9.24 -3.68 -14.50
N GLY A 259 9.68 -2.64 -13.79
CA GLY A 259 9.83 -1.29 -14.35
C GLY A 259 10.83 -1.22 -15.50
N PHE A 260 10.81 -0.13 -16.25
CA PHE A 260 11.72 0.03 -17.39
C PHE A 260 13.19 -0.09 -16.97
N ASN A 261 13.95 -0.83 -17.77
CA ASN A 261 15.39 -0.96 -17.63
C ASN A 261 16.10 -0.19 -18.75
N PHE A 262 16.72 0.93 -18.40
CA PHE A 262 17.50 1.75 -19.33
C PHE A 262 19.01 1.75 -19.00
N ASN A 263 19.49 0.70 -18.35
CA ASN A 263 20.90 0.56 -17.97
C ASN A 263 21.79 0.53 -19.22
N GLN A 264 22.81 1.38 -19.25
CA GLN A 264 23.81 1.48 -20.31
C GLN A 264 23.22 1.71 -21.72
N THR A 265 22.04 2.33 -21.80
CA THR A 265 21.33 2.51 -23.08
C THR A 265 21.91 3.60 -23.97
N VAL A 266 22.67 4.54 -23.41
CA VAL A 266 23.32 5.61 -24.18
C VAL A 266 24.80 5.28 -24.35
N VAL A 267 25.25 5.22 -25.59
CA VAL A 267 26.60 4.83 -25.97
C VAL A 267 27.16 5.83 -26.98
N ASP A 268 28.44 6.18 -26.86
CA ASP A 268 29.12 7.06 -27.81
C ASP A 268 29.53 6.33 -29.10
N SER A 269 30.09 7.07 -30.07
CA SER A 269 30.53 6.50 -31.35
C SER A 269 31.67 5.46 -31.24
N GLN A 270 32.31 5.37 -30.08
CA GLN A 270 33.38 4.41 -29.78
C GLN A 270 32.88 3.19 -29.01
N GLY A 271 31.59 3.10 -28.72
CA GLY A 271 31.03 1.99 -27.93
C GLY A 271 31.15 2.18 -26.42
N ARG A 272 31.52 3.37 -25.93
CA ARG A 272 31.64 3.65 -24.49
C ARG A 272 30.30 4.08 -23.92
N VAL A 273 29.91 3.50 -22.79
CA VAL A 273 28.69 3.85 -22.08
C VAL A 273 28.77 5.28 -21.55
N ILE A 274 27.71 6.04 -21.77
CA ILE A 274 27.48 7.36 -21.16
C ILE A 274 26.35 7.20 -20.14
N ASN A 275 26.70 7.26 -18.86
CA ASN A 275 25.73 7.10 -17.78
C ASN A 275 24.64 8.19 -17.83
N THR A 276 23.42 7.77 -17.53
CA THR A 276 22.23 8.59 -17.35
C THR A 276 21.76 8.52 -15.89
N TRP A 277 20.67 9.21 -15.55
CA TRP A 277 20.04 9.06 -14.23
C TRP A 277 19.52 7.64 -13.98
N ALA A 278 19.15 6.88 -15.02
CA ALA A 278 18.74 5.48 -14.88
C ALA A 278 19.91 4.62 -14.36
N ASP A 279 21.13 4.86 -14.84
CA ASP A 279 22.33 4.16 -14.35
C ASP A 279 22.62 4.51 -12.88
N ILE A 280 22.36 5.74 -12.46
CA ILE A 280 22.49 6.15 -11.05
C ILE A 280 21.45 5.45 -10.16
N ILE A 281 20.19 5.35 -10.62
CA ILE A 281 19.15 4.57 -9.94
C ILE A 281 19.58 3.11 -9.83
N ASN A 282 20.11 2.53 -10.90
CA ASN A 282 20.61 1.16 -10.88
C ASN A 282 21.72 0.96 -9.84
N ARG A 283 22.62 1.94 -9.64
CA ARG A 283 23.62 1.87 -8.56
C ARG A 283 23.00 1.88 -7.16
N ALA A 284 21.89 2.59 -6.95
CA ALA A 284 21.16 2.55 -5.69
C ALA A 284 20.47 1.20 -5.48
N ASN A 285 19.81 0.67 -6.51
CA ASN A 285 19.17 -0.64 -6.47
C ASN A 285 20.18 -1.75 -6.14
N LEU A 286 21.36 -1.75 -6.79
CA LEU A 286 22.44 -2.68 -6.47
C LEU A 286 22.87 -2.61 -5.01
N GLY A 287 22.86 -1.42 -4.40
CA GLY A 287 23.18 -1.25 -2.98
C GLY A 287 22.14 -1.86 -2.05
N MET A 288 20.87 -1.85 -2.45
CA MET A 288 19.77 -2.51 -1.73
C MET A 288 19.85 -4.02 -1.92
N GLU A 289 19.99 -4.48 -3.17
CA GLU A 289 20.08 -5.89 -3.59
C GLU A 289 21.19 -6.64 -2.84
N VAL A 290 22.41 -6.09 -2.76
CA VAL A 290 23.52 -6.80 -2.09
C VAL A 290 23.45 -6.79 -0.55
N MET A 291 22.54 -6.01 0.04
CA MET A 291 22.45 -5.83 1.49
C MET A 291 21.18 -6.44 2.10
N HIS A 292 20.10 -6.57 1.34
CA HIS A 292 18.88 -7.22 1.83
C HIS A 292 19.12 -8.71 2.08
N GLU A 293 18.45 -9.25 3.10
CA GLU A 293 18.53 -10.67 3.50
C GLU A 293 19.95 -11.25 3.45
N ARG A 294 20.89 -10.51 4.05
CA ARG A 294 22.35 -10.73 3.97
C ARG A 294 22.85 -12.15 4.29
N ASN A 295 22.02 -12.98 4.91
CA ASN A 295 22.33 -14.34 5.34
C ASN A 295 21.46 -15.41 4.64
N ALA A 296 20.50 -15.04 3.79
CA ALA A 296 19.57 -15.98 3.13
C ALA A 296 20.11 -16.55 1.81
N HIS A 297 20.96 -15.79 1.11
CA HIS A 297 21.39 -16.11 -0.24
C HIS A 297 22.65 -16.99 -0.29
N ASN A 298 22.54 -18.19 -0.85
CA ASN A 298 23.66 -19.13 -1.08
C ASN A 298 24.16 -19.17 -2.54
N PHE A 299 23.37 -18.61 -3.46
CA PHE A 299 23.63 -18.62 -4.90
C PHE A 299 23.74 -17.18 -5.43
N PRO A 300 24.41 -16.96 -6.57
CA PRO A 300 24.71 -15.61 -7.07
C PRO A 300 23.52 -14.91 -7.74
N LEU A 301 22.40 -15.61 -7.93
CA LEU A 301 21.18 -15.05 -8.50
C LEU A 301 20.06 -15.26 -7.49
N ASP A 302 19.40 -14.16 -7.16
CA ASP A 302 18.16 -14.16 -6.40
C ASP A 302 17.01 -14.40 -7.39
N LEU A 303 16.45 -15.61 -7.32
CA LEU A 303 15.35 -16.06 -8.17
C LEU A 303 14.33 -16.76 -7.28
N ALA A 304 13.14 -16.18 -7.19
CA ALA A 304 11.97 -16.85 -6.64
C ALA A 304 11.27 -17.63 -7.77
N ALA A 305 11.31 -18.97 -7.71
CA ALA A 305 10.58 -19.83 -8.64
C ALA A 305 9.96 -21.00 -7.89
N VAL A 306 8.68 -21.28 -8.16
CA VAL A 306 8.02 -22.52 -7.76
C VAL A 306 8.74 -23.68 -8.42
N GLU A 307 9.23 -24.66 -7.64
CA GLU A 307 9.74 -25.91 -8.21
C GLU A 307 8.67 -26.54 -9.11
N VAL A 308 8.96 -26.64 -10.41
CA VAL A 308 8.12 -27.40 -11.33
C VAL A 308 8.22 -28.87 -10.90
N PRO A 309 7.11 -29.56 -10.55
CA PRO A 309 7.20 -30.96 -10.18
C PRO A 309 7.85 -31.72 -11.32
N SER A 310 8.88 -32.50 -11.02
CA SER A 310 9.49 -33.40 -11.99
C SER A 310 8.43 -34.39 -12.45
N ILE A 311 7.85 -34.16 -13.62
CA ILE A 311 7.09 -35.17 -14.37
C ILE A 311 8.09 -36.18 -14.94
N ASN A 312 8.67 -36.98 -14.04
CA ASN A 312 9.30 -38.24 -14.40
C ASN A 312 8.29 -39.34 -14.08
N GLY A 313 7.81 -39.98 -15.14
CA GLY A 313 7.01 -41.20 -15.06
C GLY A 313 7.80 -42.41 -14.59
#